data_AF-A0A1W9XDR7-F1
#
_entry.id   AF-A0A1W9XDR7-F1
#
_cell.length_a   1.000
_cell.length_b   1.000
_cell.length_c   1.000
_cell.angle_alpha   90.00
_cell.angle_beta   90.00
_cell.angle_gamma   90.00
#
_symmetry.space_group_name_H-M   'P 1'
#
loop_
_entity.id
_entity.type
_entity.pdbx_description
1 polymer ?
#
loop_
_entity_poly.entity_id
_entity_poly.type
_entity_poly.pdbx_seq_one_letter_code
_entity_poly.pdbx_strand_id
1 'polypeptide(L)'
;MLEKMNLSLGEITSVYDPDIPRNTIITQEPLSGHRVAEGEPVRFIVNQRESEELGRFYSGSNETLFRYRTQSGFLNRRIRVQIKTIGFSNDLFDDFMKPNQEIWLLVPKNAKVDTLVYKNEELLEVRSEE
;
A
#
# COMPACT_ATOMS: atom_id res chain seq x y z
N MET A 1 13.44 4.19 -13.62
CA MET A 1 12.73 5.25 -14.38
C MET A 1 12.27 6.35 -13.44
N LEU A 2 11.68 6.03 -12.27
CA LEU A 2 11.34 6.99 -11.20
C LEU A 2 12.59 7.61 -10.52
N GLU A 3 13.58 6.78 -10.18
CA GLU A 3 14.84 7.25 -9.57
C GLU A 3 15.65 8.21 -10.47
N LYS A 4 15.47 8.12 -11.80
CA LYS A 4 16.12 9.06 -12.75
C LYS A 4 15.44 10.44 -12.79
N MET A 5 14.28 10.57 -12.16
CA MET A 5 13.45 11.79 -12.15
C MET A 5 13.39 12.43 -10.76
N ASN A 6 14.21 11.98 -9.80
CA ASN A 6 14.15 12.39 -8.38
C ASN A 6 12.74 12.25 -7.77
N LEU A 7 11.94 11.30 -8.26
CA LEU A 7 10.66 10.94 -7.65
C LEU A 7 10.89 9.82 -6.65
N SER A 8 10.22 9.90 -5.50
CA SER A 8 10.24 8.81 -4.54
C SER A 8 9.25 7.73 -5.00
N LEU A 9 9.64 6.46 -4.83
CA LEU A 9 8.68 5.39 -4.98
C LEU A 9 7.66 5.55 -3.86
N GLY A 10 6.39 5.74 -4.24
CA GLY A 10 5.30 5.76 -3.29
C GLY A 10 4.84 4.35 -2.96
N GLU A 11 3.70 4.26 -2.32
CA GLU A 11 3.08 2.98 -1.96
C GLU A 11 2.86 2.09 -3.19
N ILE A 12 3.37 0.86 -3.14
CA ILE A 12 2.93 -0.21 -4.03
C ILE A 12 1.94 -1.09 -3.27
N THR A 13 0.66 -0.98 -3.59
CA THR A 13 -0.41 -1.88 -3.14
C THR A 13 -0.42 -3.11 -4.05
N SER A 14 -0.38 -4.32 -3.50
CA SER A 14 -0.66 -5.52 -4.29
C SER A 14 -2.07 -6.01 -4.03
N VAL A 15 -2.84 -6.19 -5.10
CA VAL A 15 -4.17 -6.82 -5.09
C VAL A 15 -4.09 -8.08 -5.94
N TYR A 16 -4.87 -9.10 -5.59
CA TYR A 16 -5.04 -10.25 -6.47
C TYR A 16 -6.40 -10.17 -7.17
N ASP A 17 -6.33 -9.98 -8.49
CA ASP A 17 -7.46 -10.08 -9.41
C ASP A 17 -7.16 -11.17 -10.46
N PRO A 18 -7.95 -12.27 -10.50
CA PRO A 18 -7.74 -13.35 -11.47
C PRO A 18 -8.01 -12.92 -12.93
N ASP A 19 -8.73 -11.82 -13.16
CA ASP A 19 -9.10 -11.35 -14.49
C ASP A 19 -8.05 -10.40 -15.12
N ILE A 20 -7.09 -9.92 -14.30
CA ILE A 20 -5.98 -9.07 -14.76
C ILE A 20 -4.72 -9.94 -14.90
N PRO A 21 -3.84 -9.72 -15.89
CA PRO A 21 -2.55 -10.43 -15.93
C PRO A 21 -1.69 -10.12 -14.71
N ARG A 22 -0.91 -11.09 -14.24
CA ARG A 22 0.03 -10.91 -13.12
C ARG A 22 1.11 -9.87 -13.46
N ASN A 23 1.63 -9.21 -12.42
CA ASN A 23 2.65 -8.17 -12.51
C ASN A 23 2.24 -6.95 -13.35
N THR A 24 0.92 -6.74 -13.49
CA THR A 24 0.37 -5.57 -14.19
C THR A 24 0.09 -4.47 -13.18
N ILE A 25 0.52 -3.25 -13.48
CA ILE A 25 0.05 -2.06 -12.76
C ILE A 25 -1.44 -1.89 -13.10
N ILE A 26 -2.30 -2.14 -12.13
CA ILE A 26 -3.75 -1.92 -12.20
C ILE A 26 -4.03 -0.42 -12.19
N THR A 27 -3.39 0.32 -11.28
CA THR A 27 -3.61 1.77 -11.11
C THR A 27 -2.31 2.45 -10.70
N GLN A 28 -2.14 3.71 -11.11
CA GLN A 28 -1.05 4.56 -10.65
C GLN A 28 -1.62 5.91 -10.22
N GLU A 29 -1.13 6.46 -9.12
CA GLU A 29 -1.45 7.82 -8.70
C GLU A 29 -0.20 8.57 -8.24
N PRO A 30 0.09 9.77 -8.77
CA PRO A 30 -0.69 10.49 -9.78
C PRO A 30 -0.64 9.84 -11.17
N LEU A 31 -1.68 10.05 -11.97
CA LEU A 31 -1.79 9.48 -13.31
C LEU A 31 -0.64 9.95 -14.21
N SER A 32 -0.21 9.09 -15.13
CA SER A 32 0.84 9.43 -16.10
C SER A 32 0.55 10.76 -16.80
N GLY A 33 1.57 11.62 -16.91
CA GLY A 33 1.46 12.96 -17.47
C GLY A 33 1.08 14.07 -16.49
N HIS A 34 0.77 13.76 -15.23
CA HIS A 34 0.58 14.78 -14.19
C HIS A 34 1.91 15.41 -13.77
N ARG A 35 1.88 16.72 -13.47
CA ARG A 35 3.02 17.41 -12.86
C ARG A 35 3.05 17.07 -11.37
N VAL A 36 4.22 16.68 -10.91
CA VAL A 36 4.51 16.34 -9.51
C VAL A 36 5.69 17.18 -9.03
N ALA A 37 5.71 17.44 -7.72
CA ALA A 37 6.87 18.03 -7.08
C ALA A 37 8.02 17.01 -7.04
N GLU A 38 9.25 17.51 -7.04
CA GLU A 38 10.42 16.67 -6.82
C GLU A 38 10.33 16.00 -5.44
N GLY A 39 10.58 14.69 -5.38
CA GLY A 39 10.42 13.88 -4.17
C GLY A 39 8.99 13.41 -3.88
N GLU A 40 7.98 13.81 -4.66
CA GLU A 40 6.60 13.38 -4.44
C GLU A 40 6.43 11.87 -4.73
N PRO A 41 5.76 11.13 -3.82
CA PRO A 41 5.61 9.68 -3.96
C PRO A 41 4.61 9.32 -5.06
N VAL A 42 4.97 8.32 -5.86
CA VAL A 42 4.08 7.74 -6.87
C VAL A 42 3.57 6.39 -6.41
N ARG A 43 2.25 6.28 -6.22
CA ARG A 43 1.56 5.08 -5.80
C ARG A 43 1.25 4.17 -6.98
N PHE A 44 1.33 2.86 -6.76
CA PHE A 44 0.98 1.84 -7.74
C PHE A 44 0.11 0.77 -7.09
N ILE A 45 -0.95 0.36 -7.78
CA ILE A 45 -1.65 -0.89 -7.47
C ILE A 45 -1.18 -1.91 -8.48
N VAL A 46 -0.63 -3.04 -8.04
CA VAL A 46 -0.11 -4.11 -8.90
C VAL A 46 -0.92 -5.38 -8.68
N ASN A 47 -1.22 -6.09 -9.77
CA ASN A 47 -1.87 -7.39 -9.68
C ASN A 47 -0.85 -8.49 -9.36
N GLN A 48 -0.79 -8.95 -8.10
CA GLN A 48 0.14 -9.99 -7.65
C GLN A 48 -0.52 -10.99 -6.71
N ARG A 49 0.02 -12.22 -6.72
CA ARG A 49 -0.40 -13.34 -5.89
C ARG A 49 0.72 -13.65 -4.88
N GLU A 50 0.34 -13.94 -3.64
CA GLU A 50 1.15 -14.30 -2.45
C GLU A 50 2.71 -14.23 -2.49
N SER A 51 3.22 -13.38 -1.59
CA SER A 51 4.52 -13.16 -0.92
C SER A 51 5.89 -13.77 -1.32
N GLU A 52 6.03 -14.77 -2.20
CA GLU A 52 7.38 -15.33 -2.47
C GLU A 52 8.23 -14.51 -3.45
N GLU A 53 7.60 -13.78 -4.38
CA GLU A 53 8.32 -12.88 -5.31
C GLU A 53 8.57 -11.51 -4.68
N LEU A 54 7.61 -10.96 -3.93
CA LEU A 54 7.76 -9.67 -3.23
C LEU A 54 8.98 -9.67 -2.30
N GLY A 55 9.16 -10.73 -1.50
CA GLY A 55 10.32 -10.83 -0.61
C GLY A 55 11.68 -10.81 -1.33
N ARG A 56 11.75 -11.26 -2.58
CA ARG A 56 13.00 -11.23 -3.38
C ARG A 56 13.27 -9.88 -4.01
N PHE A 57 12.23 -9.16 -4.45
CA PHE A 57 12.38 -7.81 -4.99
C PHE A 57 12.79 -6.78 -3.92
N TYR A 58 12.35 -6.98 -2.68
CA TYR A 58 12.52 -6.01 -1.59
C TYR A 58 13.54 -6.42 -0.52
N SER A 59 14.26 -7.53 -0.71
CA SER A 59 15.30 -8.00 0.23
C SER A 59 16.47 -7.01 0.42
N GLY A 60 16.54 -5.94 -0.38
CA GLY A 60 17.52 -4.85 -0.25
C GLY A 60 16.91 -3.47 0.06
N SER A 61 15.59 -3.34 0.20
CA SER A 61 14.92 -2.05 0.48
C SER A 61 14.67 -1.84 1.97
N ASN A 62 14.65 -0.58 2.42
CA ASN A 62 14.35 -0.20 3.82
C ASN A 62 12.84 -0.22 4.12
N GLU A 63 12.10 -1.12 3.48
CA GLU A 63 10.64 -1.22 3.45
C GLU A 63 10.22 -2.62 3.93
N THR A 64 9.06 -2.71 4.58
CA THR A 64 8.42 -3.94 5.06
C THR A 64 7.03 -4.08 4.46
N LEU A 65 6.53 -5.32 4.41
CA LEU A 65 5.20 -5.62 3.89
C LEU A 65 4.17 -5.65 5.03
N PHE A 66 3.23 -4.72 5.02
CA PHE A 66 2.04 -4.75 5.84
C PHE A 66 0.94 -5.51 5.13
N ARG A 67 0.44 -6.57 5.77
CA ARG A 67 -0.66 -7.40 5.25
C ARG A 67 -1.92 -7.16 6.04
N TYR A 68 -3.00 -6.84 5.33
CA TYR A 68 -4.34 -6.74 5.93
C TYR A 68 -5.34 -7.60 5.15
N ARG A 69 -6.18 -8.34 5.89
CA ARG A 69 -7.24 -9.15 5.33
C ARG A 69 -8.55 -8.82 6.03
N THR A 70 -9.59 -8.53 5.25
CA THR A 70 -10.93 -8.31 5.81
C THR A 70 -11.50 -9.60 6.38
N GLN A 71 -12.31 -9.48 7.42
CA GLN A 71 -13.03 -10.61 8.00
C GLN A 71 -14.10 -11.14 7.05
N SER A 72 -14.52 -12.39 7.27
CA SER A 72 -15.69 -12.97 6.60
C SER A 72 -16.95 -12.17 6.89
N GLY A 73 -17.83 -12.08 5.89
CA GLY A 73 -19.06 -11.30 5.93
C GLY A 73 -19.69 -11.23 4.55
N PHE A 74 -20.71 -10.38 4.41
CA PHE A 74 -21.49 -10.24 3.17
C PHE A 74 -21.34 -8.87 2.50
N LEU A 75 -20.94 -7.85 3.26
CA LEU A 75 -20.87 -6.47 2.78
C LEU A 75 -19.42 -6.04 2.60
N ASN A 76 -19.18 -5.29 1.54
CA ASN A 76 -17.93 -4.57 1.36
C ASN A 76 -17.73 -3.60 2.54
N ARG A 77 -16.48 -3.42 2.96
CA ARG A 77 -16.11 -2.54 4.05
C ARG A 77 -15.12 -1.52 3.53
N ARG A 78 -15.33 -0.24 3.85
CA ARG A 78 -14.32 0.78 3.59
C ARG A 78 -13.18 0.57 4.57
N ILE A 79 -12.02 0.24 4.04
CA ILE A 79 -10.80 0.06 4.79
C ILE A 79 -9.90 1.22 4.43
N ARG A 80 -9.41 1.91 5.45
CA ARG A 80 -8.38 2.94 5.28
C ARG A 80 -7.16 2.53 6.08
N VAL A 81 -6.00 2.51 5.44
CA VAL A 81 -4.72 2.27 6.09
C VAL A 81 -3.89 3.54 5.98
N GLN A 82 -3.49 4.08 7.12
CA GLN A 82 -2.72 5.31 7.22
C GLN A 82 -1.37 5.00 7.86
N ILE A 83 -0.32 5.64 7.36
CA ILE A 83 0.96 5.71 8.07
C ILE A 83 1.08 7.04 8.78
N LYS A 84 1.61 7.00 9.99
CA LYS A 84 1.93 8.17 10.79
C LYS A 84 3.38 8.11 11.22
N THR A 85 4.12 9.16 10.87
CA THR A 85 5.50 9.40 11.27
C THR A 85 5.59 10.74 11.99
N ILE A 86 6.77 11.07 12.54
CA ILE A 86 6.98 12.37 13.17
C ILE A 86 6.75 13.48 12.14
N GLY A 87 5.65 14.23 12.32
CA GLY A 87 5.32 15.40 11.50
C GLY A 87 4.64 15.11 10.16
N PHE A 88 4.37 13.85 9.83
CA PHE A 88 3.75 13.48 8.55
C PHE A 88 2.80 12.30 8.69
N SER A 89 1.60 12.43 8.12
CA SER A 89 0.61 11.36 8.04
C SER A 89 0.07 11.25 6.62
N ASN A 90 0.06 10.05 6.07
CA ASN A 90 -0.42 9.78 4.72
C ASN A 90 -1.31 8.55 4.68
N ASP A 91 -2.38 8.62 3.90
CA ASP A 91 -3.17 7.44 3.57
C ASP A 91 -2.41 6.61 2.56
N LEU A 92 -2.13 5.38 2.96
CA LEU A 92 -1.68 4.35 2.04
C LEU A 92 -2.90 3.89 1.25
N PHE A 93 -3.81 3.19 1.91
CA PHE A 93 -4.99 2.65 1.26
C PHE A 93 -6.26 3.36 1.74
N ASP A 94 -7.21 3.63 0.85
CA ASP A 94 -8.58 4.04 1.21
C ASP A 94 -9.57 3.58 0.12
N ASP A 95 -10.15 2.38 0.29
CA ASP A 95 -11.14 1.84 -0.63
C ASP A 95 -12.05 0.79 0.03
N PHE A 96 -13.09 0.36 -0.69
CA PHE A 96 -13.99 -0.72 -0.31
C PHE A 96 -13.38 -2.08 -0.64
N MET A 97 -13.13 -2.87 0.41
CA MET A 97 -12.68 -4.25 0.30
C MET A 97 -13.85 -5.23 0.44
N LYS A 98 -13.88 -6.25 -0.41
CA LYS A 98 -14.79 -7.40 -0.29
C LYS A 98 -14.47 -8.22 0.96
N PRO A 99 -15.40 -9.03 1.47
CA PRO A 99 -15.12 -9.99 2.54
C PRO A 99 -14.03 -10.99 2.14
N ASN A 100 -13.14 -11.32 3.10
CA ASN A 100 -11.96 -12.17 2.89
C ASN A 100 -10.96 -11.67 1.83
N GLN A 101 -11.06 -10.42 1.39
CA GLN A 101 -10.09 -9.82 0.49
C GLN A 101 -8.83 -9.46 1.27
N GLU A 102 -7.68 -9.64 0.64
CA GLU A 102 -6.37 -9.36 1.19
C GLU A 102 -5.68 -8.25 0.38
N ILE A 103 -4.99 -7.36 1.09
CA ILE A 103 -4.10 -6.35 0.53
C ILE A 103 -2.73 -6.45 1.18
N TRP A 104 -1.72 -6.09 0.40
CA TRP A 104 -0.33 -6.00 0.83
C TRP A 104 0.15 -4.58 0.53
N LEU A 105 0.57 -3.87 1.56
CA LEU A 105 1.04 -2.50 1.48
C LEU A 105 2.52 -2.45 1.85
N LEU A 106 3.32 -1.74 1.07
CA LEU A 106 4.69 -1.44 1.47
C LEU A 106 4.69 -0.30 2.50
N VAL A 107 5.29 -0.56 3.64
CA VAL A 107 5.45 0.39 4.75
C VAL A 107 6.94 0.61 4.99
N PRO A 108 7.44 1.85 5.10
CA PRO A 108 8.83 2.09 5.43
C PRO A 108 9.20 1.47 6.78
N LYS A 109 10.31 0.76 6.87
CA LYS A 109 10.82 0.14 8.12
C LYS A 109 11.57 1.15 9.00
N ASN A 110 11.28 2.43 8.85
CA ASN A 110 11.99 3.50 9.53
C ASN A 110 11.51 3.54 10.98
N ALA A 111 12.41 3.79 11.93
CA ALA A 111 12.23 3.52 13.36
C ALA A 111 11.06 4.21 14.12
N LYS A 112 10.16 4.93 13.44
CA LYS A 112 9.01 5.64 14.04
C LYS A 112 7.83 5.75 13.07
N VAL A 113 7.31 4.62 12.60
CA VAL A 113 6.11 4.57 11.75
C VAL A 113 5.03 3.78 12.49
N ASP A 114 3.90 4.43 12.74
CA ASP A 114 2.66 3.76 13.14
C ASP A 114 1.80 3.52 11.89
N THR A 115 1.37 2.28 11.69
CA THR A 115 0.35 1.91 10.71
C THR A 115 -1.00 1.83 11.41
N LEU A 116 -1.93 2.69 11.03
CA LEU A 116 -3.28 2.77 11.57
C LEU A 116 -4.27 2.21 10.55
N VAL A 117 -5.07 1.21 10.96
CA VAL A 117 -6.12 0.64 10.12
C VAL A 117 -7.47 1.10 10.64
N TYR A 118 -8.27 1.68 9.77
CA TYR A 118 -9.63 2.12 10.03
C TYR A 118 -10.63 1.25 9.27
N LYS A 119 -11.74 0.90 9.91
CA LYS A 119 -12.89 0.25 9.30
C LYS A 119 -14.10 1.15 9.47
N ASN A 120 -14.68 1.62 8.35
CA ASN A 120 -15.81 2.56 8.37
C ASN A 120 -15.53 3.78 9.29
N GLU A 121 -14.34 4.39 9.17
CA GLU A 121 -13.87 5.54 9.96
C GLU A 121 -13.51 5.25 11.43
N GLU A 122 -13.82 4.07 11.95
CA GLU A 122 -13.41 3.64 13.28
C GLU A 122 -12.02 3.01 13.26
N LEU A 123 -11.13 3.43 14.16
CA LEU A 123 -9.80 2.84 14.31
C LEU A 123 -9.93 1.38 14.79
N LEU A 124 -9.46 0.45 13.96
CA LEU A 124 -9.52 -0.98 14.19
C LEU A 124 -8.21 -1.51 14.79
N GLU A 125 -7.07 -1.06 14.27
CA GLU A 125 -5.75 -1.59 14.64
C GLU A 125 -4.69 -0.50 14.55
N VAL A 126 -3.71 -0.55 15.44
CA VAL A 126 -2.47 0.22 15.36
C VAL A 126 -1.31 -0.78 15.41
N ARG A 127 -0.42 -0.71 14.41
CA ARG A 127 0.84 -1.43 14.41
C ARG A 127 1.99 -0.45 14.39
N SER A 128 2.79 -0.49 15.45
CA SER A 128 4.08 0.20 15.48
C SER A 128 5.14 -0.78 15.00
N GLU A 129 5.87 -0.43 13.95
CA GLU A 129 7.07 -1.18 13.54
C GLU A 129 8.26 -0.58 14.31
N GLU A 130 8.89 -1.38 15.18
CA GLU A 130 10.05 -1.02 16.02
C GLU A 130 11.39 -1.39 15.36
#